data_AF-A0A2R6XET3-F1
#
_entry.id   AF-A0A2R6XET3-F1
#
_cell.length_a   1.000
_cell.length_b   1.000
_cell.length_c   1.000
_cell.angle_alpha   90.00
_cell.angle_beta   90.00
_cell.angle_gamma   90.00
#
_symmetry.space_group_name_H-M   'P 1'
#
loop_
_entity.id
_entity.type
_entity.pdbx_description
1 polymer ?
#
loop_
_entity_poly.entity_id
_entity_poly.type
_entity_poly.pdbx_seq_one_letter_code
_entity_poly.pdbx_strand_id
1 'polypeptide(L)'
;MPGVPFVQWVMDRESPRGKHKGMKSYALKRLKSVILDYRVKTAATALAAAAPRGLREMRNVWALKFTEDEIECHFSGQHMNVNLGSAVRRIVAGDWTASDFPPMNVVAIGGSLWCLDNRRLWVFRKAVLQMVPVIILSDPRDPQVQSFVARATKSAMERWEADNFEPKVRGRVHDFAVCADDPAAAAAAQDPGLDASQQTGPSSGTALCPTNDGLSGSKVACFCIGLLVLIAVLLHSPNCR
;
A
#
# COMPACT_ATOMS: atom_id res chain seq x y z
N MET A 1 11.08 30.34 7.12
CA MET A 1 11.95 30.48 8.29
C MET A 1 13.40 30.37 7.82
N PRO A 2 14.21 31.42 7.93
CA PRO A 2 15.63 31.35 7.56
C PRO A 2 16.37 30.54 8.64
N GLY A 3 16.97 29.42 8.23
CA GLY A 3 17.84 28.61 9.07
C GLY A 3 19.13 29.36 9.35
N VAL A 4 19.28 29.85 10.58
CA VAL A 4 20.53 30.46 11.06
C VAL A 4 21.43 29.34 11.60
N PRO A 5 22.74 29.34 11.28
CA PRO A 5 23.62 28.19 11.48
C PRO A 5 23.99 28.04 12.96
N PHE A 6 23.43 27.03 13.61
CA PHE A 6 23.80 26.64 14.98
C PHE A 6 25.32 26.40 15.14
N VAL A 7 26.01 26.09 14.05
CA VAL A 7 27.46 25.84 14.02
C VAL A 7 28.29 27.12 14.20
N GLN A 8 27.81 28.28 13.75
CA GLN A 8 28.57 29.55 13.86
C GLN A 8 28.58 30.07 15.30
N TRP A 9 27.47 29.90 16.03
CA TRP A 9 27.33 30.40 17.40
C TRP A 9 28.24 29.67 18.41
N VAL A 10 28.55 28.39 18.18
CA VAL A 10 29.44 27.62 19.06
C VAL A 10 30.90 28.06 18.92
N MET A 11 31.30 28.66 17.79
CA MET A 11 32.70 29.07 17.59
C MET A 11 33.05 30.45 18.18
N ASP A 12 32.07 31.34 18.40
CA ASP A 12 32.36 32.73 18.78
C ASP A 12 32.42 33.00 20.30
N ARG A 13 32.06 32.04 21.17
CA ARG A 13 32.04 32.27 22.63
C ARG A 13 33.24 31.78 23.43
N GLU A 14 34.22 31.13 22.82
CA GLU A 14 35.42 30.65 23.51
C GLU A 14 36.71 31.18 22.86
N SER A 15 36.99 32.48 23.02
CA SER A 15 38.32 33.03 22.70
C SER A 15 38.95 33.74 23.90
N PRO A 16 39.55 33.01 24.86
CA PRO A 16 40.53 33.56 25.77
C PRO A 16 41.87 33.71 25.05
N ARG A 17 42.38 34.94 24.98
CA ARG A 17 43.71 35.28 24.47
C ARG A 17 44.80 34.71 25.39
N GLY A 18 45.14 33.44 25.22
CA GLY A 18 46.21 32.77 25.96
C GLY A 18 46.84 31.67 25.12
N LYS A 19 48.17 31.67 25.01
CA LYS A 19 48.99 30.75 24.20
C LYS A 19 48.79 29.28 24.62
N HIS A 20 47.76 28.60 24.10
CA HIS A 20 47.56 27.17 24.31
C HIS A 20 47.75 26.37 23.01
N LYS A 21 48.97 25.84 22.81
CA LYS A 21 49.27 24.84 21.76
C LYS A 21 48.55 23.49 21.97
N GLY A 22 47.73 23.32 23.02
CA GLY A 22 47.03 22.08 23.36
C GLY A 22 45.50 22.06 23.14
N MET A 23 44.81 23.21 23.06
CA MET A 23 43.33 23.25 22.99
C MET A 23 42.76 22.72 21.67
N LYS A 24 43.52 22.83 20.57
CA LYS A 24 43.08 22.32 19.26
C LYS A 24 42.82 20.81 19.28
N SER A 25 43.55 20.06 20.11
CA SER A 25 43.38 18.60 20.22
C SER A 25 42.08 18.24 20.93
N TYR A 26 41.70 18.96 21.98
CA TYR A 26 40.49 18.70 22.75
C TYR A 26 39.22 19.08 21.98
N ALA A 27 39.19 20.27 21.37
CA ALA A 27 38.06 20.73 20.57
C ALA A 27 37.79 19.80 19.37
N LEU A 28 38.85 19.33 18.69
CA LEU A 28 38.71 18.40 17.56
C LEU A 28 38.20 17.03 18.00
N LYS A 29 38.66 16.52 19.16
CA LYS A 29 38.17 15.26 19.74
C LYS A 29 36.68 15.35 20.12
N ARG A 30 36.27 16.46 20.76
CA ARG A 30 34.87 16.69 21.15
C ARG A 30 33.96 16.82 19.94
N LEU A 31 34.38 17.56 18.91
CA LEU A 31 33.62 17.70 17.66
C LEU A 31 33.45 16.35 16.94
N LYS A 32 34.52 15.54 16.86
CA LYS A 32 34.45 14.19 16.28
C LYS A 32 33.47 13.30 17.05
N SER A 33 33.47 13.34 18.38
CA SER A 33 32.51 12.60 19.22
C SER A 33 31.07 12.99 18.93
N VAL A 34 30.76 14.30 18.87
CA VAL A 34 29.41 14.80 18.60
C VAL A 34 28.92 14.38 17.20
N ILE A 35 29.79 14.43 16.19
CA ILE A 35 29.45 14.01 14.82
C ILE A 35 29.18 12.49 14.77
N LEU A 36 29.98 11.69 15.47
CA LEU A 36 29.80 10.24 15.58
C LEU A 36 28.47 9.90 16.28
N ASP A 37 28.17 10.53 17.41
CA ASP A 37 26.91 10.32 18.14
C ASP A 37 25.69 10.70 17.29
N TYR A 38 25.79 11.80 16.53
CA TYR A 38 24.70 12.22 15.64
C TYR A 38 24.48 11.21 14.51
N ARG A 39 25.55 10.72 13.87
CA ARG A 39 25.46 9.68 12.83
C ARG A 39 24.87 8.39 13.36
N VAL A 40 25.28 7.94 14.54
CA VAL A 40 24.77 6.71 15.17
C VAL A 40 23.28 6.86 15.51
N LYS A 41 22.86 7.99 16.09
CA LYS A 41 21.43 8.26 16.37
C LYS A 41 20.59 8.33 15.10
N THR A 42 21.13 8.91 14.03
CA THR A 42 20.42 9.01 12.74
C THR A 42 20.28 7.63 12.09
N ALA A 43 21.35 6.82 12.11
CA ALA A 43 21.32 5.46 11.57
C ALA A 43 20.40 4.53 12.37
N ALA A 44 20.41 4.62 13.71
CA ALA A 44 19.51 3.85 14.56
C ALA A 44 18.03 4.24 14.35
N THR A 45 17.75 5.53 14.15
CA THR A 45 16.39 5.99 13.84
C THR A 45 15.95 5.54 12.45
N ALA A 46 16.84 5.56 11.45
CA ALA A 46 16.56 5.05 10.11
C ALA A 46 16.34 3.52 10.10
N LEU A 47 17.12 2.78 10.89
CA LEU A 47 16.97 1.32 11.01
C LEU A 47 15.71 0.94 11.77
N ALA A 48 15.37 1.65 12.86
CA ALA A 48 14.12 1.46 13.58
C ALA A 48 12.89 1.87 12.73
N ALA A 49 13.03 2.89 11.88
CA ALA A 49 12.01 3.24 10.89
C ALA A 49 11.88 2.21 9.75
N ALA A 50 12.91 1.40 9.51
CA ALA A 50 12.93 0.36 8.47
C ALA A 50 12.37 -1.00 8.94
N ALA A 51 12.13 -1.18 10.25
CA ALA A 51 11.43 -2.37 10.72
C ALA A 51 10.00 -2.37 10.15
N PRO A 52 9.56 -3.46 9.47
CA PRO A 52 8.23 -3.50 8.88
C PRO A 52 7.18 -3.36 9.98
N ARG A 53 6.39 -2.28 9.92
CA ARG A 53 5.37 -1.93 10.93
C ARG A 53 4.11 -2.81 10.87
N GLY A 54 4.17 -3.92 10.16
CA GLY A 54 3.00 -4.77 9.90
C GLY A 54 3.40 -6.16 9.44
N LEU A 55 2.38 -7.00 9.30
CA LEU A 55 2.55 -8.38 8.84
C LEU A 55 2.73 -8.38 7.32
N ARG A 56 3.85 -8.96 6.85
CA ARG A 56 4.13 -9.11 5.43
C ARG A 56 3.49 -10.38 4.91
N GLU A 57 2.66 -10.26 3.88
CA GLU A 57 1.94 -11.39 3.29
C GLU A 57 1.85 -11.26 1.77
N MET A 58 1.66 -12.39 1.08
CA MET A 58 1.27 -12.39 -0.33
C MET A 58 -0.26 -12.34 -0.40
N ARG A 59 -0.82 -11.37 -1.12
CA ARG A 59 -2.27 -11.21 -1.28
C ARG A 59 -2.67 -11.16 -2.75
N ASN A 60 -3.89 -11.64 -3.02
CA ASN A 60 -4.46 -11.55 -4.35
C ASN A 60 -4.71 -10.08 -4.70
N VAL A 61 -4.20 -9.63 -5.86
CA VAL A 61 -4.29 -8.23 -6.32
C VAL A 61 -5.74 -7.77 -6.47
N TRP A 62 -6.64 -8.66 -6.89
CA TRP A 62 -8.04 -8.36 -7.13
C TRP A 62 -8.84 -8.22 -5.82
N ALA A 63 -8.35 -8.77 -4.72
CA ALA A 63 -8.96 -8.63 -3.39
C ALA A 63 -8.66 -7.27 -2.72
N LEU A 64 -7.70 -6.49 -3.24
CA LEU A 64 -7.32 -5.19 -2.70
C LEU A 64 -8.15 -4.08 -3.33
N LYS A 65 -8.69 -3.14 -2.53
CA LYS A 65 -9.46 -1.98 -3.00
C LYS A 65 -8.60 -0.73 -3.09
N PHE A 66 -8.94 0.18 -4.01
CA PHE A 66 -8.33 1.50 -4.10
C PHE A 66 -8.86 2.42 -3.00
N THR A 67 -8.07 3.42 -2.62
CA THR A 67 -8.41 4.42 -1.60
C THR A 67 -8.44 5.85 -2.13
N GLU A 68 -8.26 6.03 -3.44
CA GLU A 68 -8.20 7.35 -4.08
C GLU A 68 -9.00 7.35 -5.39
N ASP A 69 -9.65 8.48 -5.67
CA ASP A 69 -10.42 8.69 -6.91
C ASP A 69 -9.51 8.95 -8.12
N GLU A 70 -8.36 9.57 -7.87
CA GLU A 70 -7.40 9.93 -8.89
C GLU A 70 -5.98 9.57 -8.46
N ILE A 71 -5.15 9.11 -9.40
CA ILE A 71 -3.74 8.78 -9.18
C ILE A 71 -2.83 9.48 -10.18
N GLU A 72 -1.58 9.75 -9.80
CA GLU A 72 -0.59 10.35 -10.71
C GLU A 72 -0.02 9.34 -11.70
N CYS A 73 0.30 9.78 -12.92
CA CYS A 73 0.88 8.92 -13.97
C CYS A 73 2.37 8.56 -13.77
N HIS A 74 3.03 9.05 -12.73
CA HIS A 74 4.42 8.75 -12.39
C HIS A 74 4.55 8.25 -10.95
N PHE A 75 5.57 7.45 -10.67
CA PHE A 75 5.93 7.09 -9.30
C PHE A 75 6.72 8.22 -8.60
N SER A 76 6.90 8.07 -7.30
CA SER A 76 7.83 8.87 -6.49
C SER A 76 8.99 8.01 -5.97
N GLY A 77 10.06 8.65 -5.46
CA GLY A 77 11.18 7.95 -4.85
C GLY A 77 12.06 7.20 -5.86
N GLN A 78 12.35 5.92 -5.58
CA GLN A 78 13.27 5.10 -6.39
C GLN A 78 12.84 4.96 -7.86
N HIS A 79 11.54 5.13 -8.15
CA HIS A 79 10.97 4.98 -9.49
C HIS A 79 10.50 6.32 -10.09
N MET A 80 11.00 7.47 -9.63
CA MET A 80 10.44 8.80 -9.98
C MET A 80 10.34 9.11 -11.49
N ASN A 81 11.23 8.53 -12.30
CA ASN A 81 11.27 8.76 -13.76
C ASN A 81 10.47 7.71 -14.55
N VAL A 82 9.71 6.87 -13.86
CA VAL A 82 8.96 5.77 -14.47
C VAL A 82 7.48 6.14 -14.53
N ASN A 83 6.95 6.21 -15.75
CA ASN A 83 5.51 6.34 -15.98
C ASN A 83 4.79 5.00 -15.73
N LEU A 84 3.55 5.03 -15.22
CA LEU A 84 2.77 3.82 -14.93
C LEU A 84 2.66 2.87 -16.13
N GLY A 85 2.40 3.39 -17.33
CA GLY A 85 2.29 2.58 -18.55
C GLY A 85 3.60 1.90 -18.94
N SER A 86 4.74 2.57 -18.70
CA SER A 86 6.06 1.94 -18.91
C SER A 86 6.33 0.83 -17.90
N ALA A 87 5.88 0.98 -16.65
CA ALA A 87 6.00 -0.07 -15.64
C ALA A 87 5.11 -1.28 -15.99
N VAL A 88 3.87 -1.07 -16.43
CA VAL A 88 2.99 -2.15 -16.91
C VAL A 88 3.68 -2.93 -18.03
N ARG A 89 4.21 -2.24 -19.06
CA ARG A 89 4.92 -2.90 -20.17
C ARG A 89 6.11 -3.75 -19.70
N ARG A 90 6.93 -3.22 -18.78
CA ARG A 90 8.08 -3.95 -18.23
C ARG A 90 7.68 -5.18 -17.43
N ILE A 91 6.58 -5.12 -16.68
CA ILE A 91 6.07 -6.28 -15.95
C ILE A 91 5.51 -7.33 -16.91
N VAL A 92 4.72 -6.91 -17.90
CA VAL A 92 4.16 -7.82 -18.92
C VAL A 92 5.27 -8.48 -19.75
N ALA A 93 6.34 -7.74 -20.06
CA ALA A 93 7.51 -8.27 -20.75
C ALA A 93 8.37 -9.22 -19.88
N GLY A 94 8.10 -9.31 -18.57
CA GLY A 94 8.88 -10.10 -17.62
C GLY A 94 10.19 -9.44 -17.17
N ASP A 95 10.48 -8.21 -17.62
CA ASP A 95 11.66 -7.45 -17.18
C ASP A 95 11.58 -7.14 -15.68
N TRP A 96 10.38 -6.86 -15.18
CA TRP A 96 10.08 -6.52 -13.80
C TRP A 96 9.05 -7.46 -13.18
N THR A 97 9.17 -7.67 -11.88
CA THR A 97 8.30 -8.47 -11.05
C THR A 97 7.71 -7.61 -9.92
N ALA A 98 6.75 -8.17 -9.17
CA ALA A 98 6.21 -7.47 -7.99
C ALA A 98 7.27 -7.15 -6.93
N SER A 99 8.36 -7.93 -6.87
CA SER A 99 9.45 -7.77 -5.90
C SER A 99 10.38 -6.58 -6.21
N ASP A 100 10.35 -6.06 -7.44
CA ASP A 100 11.09 -4.85 -7.83
C ASP A 100 10.48 -3.55 -7.30
N PHE A 101 9.29 -3.68 -6.68
CA PHE A 101 8.62 -2.61 -5.97
C PHE A 101 8.62 -2.91 -4.47
N PRO A 102 8.66 -1.88 -3.61
CA PRO A 102 8.43 -2.08 -2.19
C PRO A 102 7.02 -2.68 -1.95
N PRO A 103 6.85 -3.54 -0.92
CA PRO A 103 5.53 -4.05 -0.54
C PRO A 103 4.51 -2.94 -0.38
N MET A 104 3.26 -3.19 -0.78
CA MET A 104 2.19 -2.20 -0.65
C MET A 104 1.64 -2.19 0.77
N ASN A 105 1.40 -1.00 1.32
CA ASN A 105 0.74 -0.85 2.59
C ASN A 105 -0.78 -0.98 2.42
N VAL A 106 -1.38 -1.81 3.26
CA VAL A 106 -2.80 -2.13 3.20
C VAL A 106 -3.41 -2.00 4.60
N VAL A 107 -4.63 -1.49 4.67
CA VAL A 107 -5.40 -1.36 5.92
C VAL A 107 -6.64 -2.24 5.84
N ALA A 108 -6.93 -3.00 6.90
CA ALA A 108 -8.15 -3.78 7.00
C ALA A 108 -9.26 -2.96 7.67
N ILE A 109 -10.33 -2.62 6.94
CA ILE A 109 -11.49 -1.89 7.48
C ILE A 109 -12.76 -2.53 6.93
N GLY A 110 -13.69 -2.87 7.83
CA GLY A 110 -14.99 -3.45 7.44
C GLY A 110 -14.88 -4.79 6.70
N GLY A 111 -13.86 -5.59 7.02
CA GLY A 111 -13.59 -6.87 6.33
C GLY A 111 -12.98 -6.73 4.93
N SER A 112 -12.80 -5.51 4.43
CA SER A 112 -12.13 -5.23 3.16
C SER A 112 -10.68 -4.79 3.38
N LEU A 113 -9.83 -5.06 2.38
CA LEU A 113 -8.43 -4.63 2.35
C LEU A 113 -8.27 -3.42 1.45
N TRP A 114 -7.85 -2.31 2.03
CA TRP A 114 -7.73 -1.00 1.38
C TRP A 114 -6.26 -0.66 1.14
N CYS A 115 -5.87 -0.47 -0.12
CA CYS A 115 -4.48 -0.20 -0.49
C CYS A 115 -4.15 1.29 -0.40
N LEU A 116 -3.08 1.65 0.31
CA LEU A 116 -2.59 3.03 0.42
C LEU A 116 -1.64 3.41 -0.72
N ASP A 117 -1.14 2.43 -1.49
CA ASP A 117 -0.19 2.60 -2.58
C ASP A 117 -0.89 2.45 -3.96
N ASN A 118 -1.93 3.25 -4.21
CA ASN A 118 -2.86 3.10 -5.35
C ASN A 118 -2.16 3.00 -6.72
N ARG A 119 -1.08 3.74 -6.96
CA ARG A 119 -0.30 3.67 -8.22
C ARG A 119 0.26 2.28 -8.50
N ARG A 120 0.80 1.60 -7.48
CA ARG A 120 1.36 0.24 -7.62
C ARG A 120 0.24 -0.77 -7.85
N LEU A 121 -0.84 -0.67 -7.07
CA LEU A 121 -2.01 -1.53 -7.25
C LEU A 121 -2.58 -1.42 -8.67
N TRP A 122 -2.68 -0.21 -9.19
CA TRP A 122 -3.14 0.04 -10.57
C TRP A 122 -2.24 -0.64 -11.59
N VAL A 123 -0.91 -0.48 -11.47
CA VAL A 123 0.05 -1.12 -12.37
C VAL A 123 -0.04 -2.65 -12.31
N PHE A 124 -0.14 -3.23 -11.12
CA PHE A 124 -0.22 -4.68 -10.95
C PHE A 124 -1.53 -5.26 -11.50
N ARG A 125 -2.65 -4.56 -11.35
CA ARG A 125 -3.93 -4.94 -11.97
C ARG A 125 -3.85 -4.88 -13.50
N LYS A 126 -3.30 -3.80 -14.06
CA LYS A 126 -3.15 -3.66 -15.52
C LYS A 126 -2.15 -4.64 -16.12
N ALA A 127 -1.15 -5.09 -15.34
CA ALA A 127 -0.25 -6.16 -15.71
C ALA A 127 -0.78 -7.56 -15.39
N VAL A 128 -2.02 -7.69 -14.90
CA VAL A 128 -2.72 -8.95 -14.61
C VAL A 128 -1.95 -9.86 -13.64
N LEU A 129 -1.23 -9.28 -12.69
CA LEU A 129 -0.58 -10.06 -11.64
C LEU A 129 -1.62 -10.63 -10.68
N GLN A 130 -1.44 -11.90 -10.31
CA GLN A 130 -2.35 -12.58 -9.38
C GLN A 130 -2.00 -12.26 -7.92
N MET A 131 -0.71 -12.32 -7.57
CA MET A 131 -0.25 -12.24 -6.18
C MET A 131 0.81 -11.15 -6.01
N VAL A 132 0.71 -10.36 -4.95
CA VAL A 132 1.64 -9.26 -4.66
C VAL A 132 2.00 -9.21 -3.17
N PRO A 133 3.22 -8.77 -2.82
CA PRO A 133 3.62 -8.59 -1.44
C PRO A 133 2.96 -7.34 -0.85
N VAL A 134 2.33 -7.50 0.30
CA VAL A 134 1.69 -6.41 1.06
C VAL A 134 2.18 -6.41 2.50
N ILE A 135 2.06 -5.26 3.15
CA ILE A 135 2.22 -5.06 4.60
C ILE A 135 0.86 -4.64 5.14
N ILE A 136 0.27 -5.46 6.01
CA ILE A 136 -1.00 -5.16 6.64
C ILE A 136 -0.75 -4.30 7.88
N LEU A 137 -1.17 -3.04 7.82
CA LEU A 137 -1.10 -2.08 8.91
C LEU A 137 -2.30 -2.29 9.83
N SER A 138 -2.04 -2.85 11.01
CA SER A 138 -3.08 -3.15 12.02
C SER A 138 -3.10 -2.15 13.18
N ASP A 139 -2.05 -1.36 13.38
CA ASP A 139 -2.00 -0.37 14.47
C ASP A 139 -2.82 0.88 14.09
N PRO A 140 -3.91 1.20 14.79
CA PRO A 140 -4.71 2.40 14.52
C PRO A 140 -3.97 3.71 14.82
N ARG A 141 -2.81 3.65 15.51
CA ARG A 141 -1.94 4.80 15.77
C ARG A 141 -0.94 5.04 14.65
N ASP A 142 -0.86 4.16 13.65
CA ASP A 142 0.01 4.43 12.50
C ASP A 142 -0.49 5.68 11.76
N PRO A 143 0.38 6.69 11.52
CA PRO A 143 -0.02 7.93 10.87
C PRO A 143 -0.68 7.71 9.50
N GLN A 144 -0.27 6.67 8.76
CA GLN A 144 -0.87 6.36 7.46
C GLN A 144 -2.31 5.86 7.63
N VAL A 145 -2.56 4.99 8.60
CA VAL A 145 -3.91 4.52 8.95
C VAL A 145 -4.79 5.69 9.37
N GLN A 146 -4.30 6.56 10.26
CA GLN A 146 -5.04 7.76 10.69
C GLN A 146 -5.37 8.69 9.53
N SER A 147 -4.41 8.94 8.65
CA SER A 147 -4.61 9.79 7.47
C SER A 147 -5.63 9.20 6.49
N PHE A 148 -5.69 7.87 6.38
CA PHE A 148 -6.68 7.20 5.56
C PHE A 148 -8.06 7.29 6.21
N VAL A 149 -8.20 6.92 7.49
CA VAL A 149 -9.47 6.98 8.23
C VAL A 149 -10.06 8.40 8.23
N ALA A 150 -9.22 9.42 8.38
CA ALA A 150 -9.66 10.82 8.33
C ALA A 150 -10.19 11.25 6.94
N ARG A 151 -9.69 10.65 5.85
CA ARG A 151 -10.14 10.92 4.47
C ARG A 151 -11.30 10.01 4.03
N ALA A 152 -11.40 8.82 4.62
CA ALA A 152 -12.37 7.80 4.28
C ALA A 152 -13.78 8.18 4.81
N THR A 153 -14.40 9.15 4.14
CA THR A 153 -15.82 9.46 4.37
C THR A 153 -16.67 8.26 3.94
N LYS A 154 -17.83 8.06 4.60
CA LYS A 154 -18.75 6.97 4.26
C LYS A 154 -19.10 6.96 2.76
N SER A 155 -19.40 8.11 2.17
CA SER A 155 -19.70 8.24 0.74
C SER A 155 -18.51 7.98 -0.19
N ALA A 156 -17.27 8.18 0.27
CA ALA A 156 -16.09 7.80 -0.50
C ALA A 156 -15.90 6.28 -0.48
N MET A 157 -16.04 5.67 0.70
CA MET A 157 -15.97 4.22 0.84
C MET A 157 -17.06 3.52 0.02
N GLU A 158 -18.32 3.97 0.08
CA GLU A 158 -19.42 3.42 -0.73
C GLU A 158 -19.11 3.49 -2.24
N ARG A 159 -18.48 4.57 -2.72
CA ARG A 159 -18.06 4.69 -4.13
C ARG A 159 -16.94 3.72 -4.48
N TRP A 160 -15.97 3.54 -3.59
CA TRP A 160 -14.84 2.63 -3.80
C TRP A 160 -15.20 1.16 -3.58
N GLU A 161 -16.29 0.88 -2.87
CA GLU A 161 -16.84 -0.46 -2.69
C GLU A 161 -17.59 -0.98 -3.92
N ALA A 162 -17.88 -0.12 -4.90
CA ALA A 162 -18.45 -0.55 -6.16
C ALA A 162 -17.54 -1.60 -6.82
N ASP A 163 -18.11 -2.77 -7.14
CA ASP A 163 -17.44 -3.80 -7.90
C ASP A 163 -16.95 -3.18 -9.22
N ASN A 164 -15.63 -3.24 -9.44
CA ASN A 164 -14.92 -2.65 -10.60
C ASN A 164 -14.56 -1.15 -10.52
N PHE A 165 -14.50 -0.56 -9.32
CA PHE A 165 -13.91 0.76 -9.19
C PHE A 165 -12.45 0.80 -9.70
N GLU A 166 -12.17 1.71 -10.65
CA GLU A 166 -10.82 2.04 -11.12
C GLU A 166 -10.56 3.55 -10.99
N PRO A 167 -9.44 3.96 -10.37
CA PRO A 167 -9.13 5.38 -10.23
C PRO A 167 -8.76 6.00 -11.57
N LYS A 168 -9.07 7.28 -11.72
CA LYS A 168 -8.67 8.06 -12.90
C LYS A 168 -7.18 8.40 -12.83
N VAL A 169 -6.42 8.04 -13.86
CA VAL A 169 -5.01 8.44 -13.95
C VAL A 169 -4.90 9.87 -14.45
N ARG A 170 -4.28 10.75 -13.66
CA ARG A 170 -4.01 12.15 -14.04
C ARG A 170 -2.73 12.23 -14.86
N GLY A 171 -2.81 12.94 -15.98
CA GLY A 171 -1.71 13.11 -16.93
C GLY A 171 -1.82 12.15 -18.12
N ARG A 172 -0.87 12.26 -19.05
CA ARG A 172 -0.83 11.40 -20.24
C ARG A 172 -0.17 10.07 -19.88
N VAL A 173 -0.97 9.01 -19.82
CA VAL A 173 -0.45 7.65 -19.93
C VAL A 173 -0.35 7.38 -21.43
N HIS A 174 0.83 7.07 -21.94
CA HIS A 174 0.92 6.60 -23.32
C HIS A 174 0.18 5.28 -23.39
N ASP A 175 -0.94 5.26 -24.13
CA ASP A 175 -1.76 4.08 -24.33
C ASP A 175 -0.84 2.91 -24.65
N PHE A 176 -0.76 1.98 -23.71
CA PHE A 176 -0.19 0.68 -23.99
C PHE A 176 -1.35 -0.05 -24.63
N ALA A 177 -1.40 -0.03 -25.97
CA ALA A 177 -2.12 -1.07 -26.67
C ALA A 177 -1.49 -2.37 -26.17
N VAL A 178 -2.16 -3.03 -25.22
CA VAL A 178 -1.93 -4.45 -25.00
C VAL A 178 -2.27 -5.02 -26.36
N CYS A 179 -1.26 -5.41 -27.13
CA CYS A 179 -1.47 -6.10 -28.39
C CYS A 179 -2.22 -7.38 -28.06
N ALA A 180 -3.55 -7.31 -28.02
CA ALA A 180 -4.41 -8.47 -27.85
C ALA A 180 -4.20 -9.48 -28.99
N ASP A 181 -3.53 -9.03 -30.07
CA ASP A 181 -3.19 -9.79 -31.26
C ASP A 181 -1.77 -10.35 -31.25
N ASP A 182 -1.07 -10.40 -30.11
CA ASP A 182 0.23 -11.08 -30.02
C ASP A 182 0.03 -12.53 -29.50
N PRO A 183 -0.20 -13.52 -30.39
CA PRO A 183 -0.54 -14.89 -29.99
C PRO A 183 0.57 -15.58 -29.18
N ALA A 184 1.78 -15.01 -29.15
CA ALA A 184 2.89 -15.51 -28.35
C ALA A 184 2.67 -15.36 -26.83
N ALA A 185 1.95 -14.32 -26.39
CA ALA A 185 1.69 -14.10 -24.95
C ALA A 185 0.63 -15.08 -24.38
N ALA A 186 -0.31 -15.54 -25.20
CA ALA A 186 -1.31 -16.54 -24.81
C ALA A 186 -0.69 -17.94 -24.60
N ALA A 187 0.42 -18.25 -25.27
CA ALA A 187 1.08 -19.55 -25.18
C ALA A 187 1.88 -19.73 -23.87
N ALA A 188 2.36 -18.65 -23.24
CA ALA A 188 3.16 -18.73 -22.02
C ALA A 188 2.33 -18.95 -20.73
N ALA A 189 1.00 -18.86 -20.80
CA ALA A 189 0.10 -19.12 -19.67
C ALA A 189 -0.45 -20.56 -19.65
N GLN A 190 -0.06 -21.40 -20.62
CA GLN A 190 -0.43 -22.82 -20.63
C GLN A 190 0.65 -23.65 -19.92
N ASP A 191 0.27 -24.09 -18.73
CA ASP A 191 0.94 -25.00 -17.81
C ASP A 191 1.70 -26.16 -18.50
N PRO A 192 3.04 -26.21 -18.46
CA PRO A 192 3.80 -27.36 -18.96
C PRO A 192 3.89 -28.42 -17.87
N GLY A 193 2.82 -29.18 -17.62
CA GLY A 193 2.96 -30.30 -16.68
C GLY A 193 1.69 -30.92 -16.12
N LEU A 194 0.76 -31.35 -16.97
CA LEU A 194 -0.14 -32.44 -16.59
C LEU A 194 0.04 -33.58 -17.59
N ASP A 195 0.94 -34.48 -17.21
CA ASP A 195 1.20 -35.75 -17.85
C ASP A 195 -0.12 -36.50 -18.06
N ALA A 196 -0.25 -36.95 -19.30
CA ALA A 196 -1.33 -37.78 -19.80
C ALA A 196 -1.42 -39.09 -18.99
N SER A 197 -2.56 -39.33 -18.37
CA SER A 197 -3.01 -40.68 -18.02
C SER A 197 -4.53 -40.70 -17.83
N GLN A 198 -5.16 -41.65 -18.53
CA GLN A 198 -6.56 -42.10 -18.40
C GLN A 198 -7.60 -41.44 -19.31
N GLN A 199 -7.61 -41.91 -20.56
CA GLN A 199 -8.84 -42.18 -21.30
C GLN A 199 -9.24 -43.65 -21.07
N THR A 200 -10.47 -43.88 -20.60
CA THR A 200 -11.50 -44.75 -21.22
C THR A 200 -12.76 -44.75 -20.35
N GLY A 201 -13.88 -44.26 -20.90
CA GLY A 201 -15.24 -44.42 -20.35
C GLY A 201 -15.82 -45.80 -20.73
N PRO A 202 -17.16 -45.98 -20.86
CA PRO A 202 -18.27 -45.05 -20.60
C PRO A 202 -19.40 -45.66 -19.74
N SER A 203 -20.23 -44.84 -19.10
CA SER A 203 -21.62 -45.26 -18.84
C SER A 203 -22.57 -44.07 -18.78
N SER A 204 -23.64 -44.25 -19.56
CA SER A 204 -24.80 -43.40 -19.77
C SER A 204 -25.53 -43.06 -18.48
N GLY A 205 -26.03 -41.82 -18.37
CA GLY A 205 -26.86 -41.39 -17.25
C GLY A 205 -27.72 -40.18 -17.62
N THR A 206 -28.90 -40.46 -18.17
CA THR A 206 -30.01 -39.55 -18.45
C THR A 206 -30.67 -39.09 -17.14
N ALA A 207 -30.81 -37.78 -16.89
CA ALA A 207 -31.81 -37.20 -15.96
C ALA A 207 -31.82 -35.66 -16.11
N LEU A 208 -32.83 -35.11 -16.78
CA LEU A 208 -34.01 -34.48 -16.15
C LEU A 208 -33.70 -33.16 -15.42
N CYS A 209 -33.95 -32.05 -16.11
CA CYS A 209 -34.07 -30.72 -15.52
C CYS A 209 -35.37 -30.60 -14.71
N PRO A 210 -35.33 -30.11 -13.46
CA PRO A 210 -36.49 -29.49 -12.85
C PRO A 210 -36.37 -27.96 -12.96
N THR A 211 -37.36 -27.38 -13.64
CA THR A 211 -37.84 -26.01 -13.45
C THR A 211 -38.25 -25.81 -11.99
N ASN A 212 -37.74 -24.76 -11.34
CA ASN A 212 -38.34 -24.22 -10.12
C ASN A 212 -38.43 -22.71 -10.23
N ASP A 213 -39.64 -22.26 -10.53
CA ASP A 213 -40.14 -20.93 -10.24
C ASP A 213 -40.33 -20.73 -8.74
N GLY A 214 -40.03 -19.52 -8.26
CA GLY A 214 -40.86 -18.88 -7.24
C GLY A 214 -40.27 -18.67 -5.84
N LEU A 215 -40.73 -17.56 -5.25
CA LEU A 215 -40.66 -17.09 -3.85
C LEU A 215 -39.49 -16.14 -3.56
N SER A 216 -39.67 -14.82 -3.63
CA SER A 216 -40.46 -13.98 -2.69
C SER A 216 -40.12 -14.27 -1.24
N GLY A 217 -39.38 -13.38 -0.60
CA GLY A 217 -38.99 -13.52 0.80
C GLY A 217 -38.33 -12.26 1.37
N SER A 218 -39.17 -11.32 1.76
CA SER A 218 -38.85 -10.14 2.58
C SER A 218 -37.90 -10.45 3.74
N LYS A 219 -36.74 -9.79 3.79
CA LYS A 219 -35.93 -9.61 5.01
C LYS A 219 -35.28 -8.22 5.03
N VAL A 220 -36.10 -7.19 5.23
CA VAL A 220 -35.64 -5.86 5.65
C VAL A 220 -36.34 -5.51 6.95
N ALA A 221 -35.94 -6.15 8.04
CA ALA A 221 -36.34 -5.76 9.40
C ALA A 221 -35.42 -6.45 10.41
N CYS A 222 -34.18 -5.95 10.59
CA CYS A 222 -33.40 -6.28 11.79
C CYS A 222 -32.20 -5.36 12.08
N PHE A 223 -32.13 -4.14 11.52
CA PHE A 223 -30.98 -3.25 11.74
C PHE A 223 -31.26 -1.97 12.53
N CYS A 224 -32.50 -1.74 13.00
CA CYS A 224 -32.83 -0.53 13.76
C CYS A 224 -32.54 -0.62 15.27
N ILE A 225 -32.30 -1.82 15.82
CA ILE A 225 -32.10 -1.97 17.27
C ILE A 225 -30.63 -1.68 17.66
N GLY A 226 -29.66 -2.00 16.80
CA GLY A 226 -28.23 -1.78 17.09
C GLY A 226 -27.83 -0.30 17.17
N LEU A 227 -28.46 0.57 16.38
CA LEU A 227 -28.11 2.00 16.34
C LEU A 227 -28.63 2.77 17.57
N LEU A 228 -29.76 2.35 18.15
CA LEU A 228 -30.33 2.97 19.35
C LEU A 228 -29.53 2.62 20.62
N VAL A 229 -28.93 1.43 20.70
CA VAL A 229 -28.09 1.04 21.84
C VAL A 229 -26.76 1.80 21.85
N LEU A 230 -26.18 2.11 20.68
CA LEU A 230 -24.93 2.87 20.59
C LEU A 230 -25.09 4.34 21.00
N ILE A 231 -26.23 4.97 20.65
CA ILE A 231 -26.54 6.35 21.05
C ILE A 231 -26.83 6.43 22.56
N ALA A 232 -27.50 5.42 23.14
CA ALA A 232 -27.74 5.37 24.58
C ALA A 232 -26.43 5.25 25.39
N VAL A 233 -25.45 4.49 24.91
CA VAL A 233 -24.13 4.37 25.58
C VAL A 233 -23.33 5.68 25.49
N LEU A 234 -23.44 6.43 24.39
CA LEU A 234 -22.76 7.72 24.24
C LEU A 234 -23.42 8.87 25.03
N LEU A 235 -24.73 8.79 25.29
CA LEU A 235 -25.46 9.80 26.07
C LEU A 235 -25.44 9.55 27.59
N HIS A 236 -25.04 8.36 28.04
CA HIS A 236 -24.99 8.01 29.47
C HIS A 236 -23.60 8.02 30.08
N SER A 237 -22.57 8.51 29.38
CA SER A 237 -21.25 8.71 29.98
C SER A 237 -21.31 9.97 30.87
N PRO A 238 -21.41 9.84 32.21
CA PRO A 238 -21.37 10.99 33.08
C PRO A 238 -19.91 11.40 33.16
N ASN A 239 -19.54 12.45 32.43
CA ASN A 239 -18.26 13.09 32.68
C ASN A 239 -18.29 13.65 34.10
N CYS A 240 -17.62 12.91 34.98
CA CYS A 240 -17.05 13.40 36.21
C CYS A 240 -16.29 14.71 35.94
N ARG A 241 -16.48 15.62 36.88
CA ARG A 241 -15.77 16.89 37.06
C ARG A 241 -14.25 16.76 36.98
#